data_AF-A0A2U3AKI6-F1
#
_entry.id   AF-A0A2U3AKI6-F1
#
_cell.length_a   1.000
_cell.length_b   1.000
_cell.length_c   1.000
_cell.angle_alpha   90.00
_cell.angle_beta   90.00
_cell.angle_gamma   90.00
#
_symmetry.space_group_name_H-M   'P 1'
#
loop_
_entity.id
_entity.type
_entity.pdbx_description
1 polymer ?
#
loop_
_entity_poly.entity_id
_entity_poly.type
_entity_poly.pdbx_seq_one_letter_code
_entity_poly.pdbx_strand_id
1 'polypeptide(L)' 'MLKKFTSIVLLIASGSIAITFAITHSLQPTVFWTLFIGGTVLNIGGVLLLNSKFRQLNKIEEKIKKINKA' A
#
# COMPACT_ATOMS: atom_id res chain seq x y z
N MET A 1 -11.76 -7.20 -9.41
CA MET A 1 -11.56 -6.41 -8.17
C MET A 1 -10.08 -6.25 -7.83
N LEU A 2 -9.33 -7.35 -7.73
CA LEU A 2 -7.88 -7.37 -7.43
C LEU A 2 -7.05 -6.38 -8.26
N LYS A 3 -7.15 -6.38 -9.60
CA LYS A 3 -6.39 -5.45 -10.46
C LYS A 3 -6.63 -3.98 -10.13
N LYS A 4 -7.89 -3.57 -9.92
CA LYS A 4 -8.23 -2.18 -9.54
C LYS A 4 -7.66 -1.83 -8.16
N PHE A 5 -7.75 -2.74 -7.20
CA PHE A 5 -7.17 -2.57 -5.87
C PHE A 5 -5.65 -2.42 -5.93
N THR A 6 -4.96 -3.29 -6.67
CA THR A 6 -3.50 -3.19 -6.87
C THR A 6 -3.10 -1.86 -7.51
N SER A 7 -3.83 -1.37 -8.51
CA SER A 7 -3.57 -0.06 -9.11
C SER A 7 -3.77 1.10 -8.13
N ILE A 8 -4.81 1.07 -7.29
CA ILE A 8 -5.04 2.10 -6.26
C ILE A 8 -3.91 2.07 -5.23
N VAL A 9 -3.49 0.89 -4.79
CA VAL A 9 -2.41 0.74 -3.81
C VAL A 9 -1.07 1.23 -4.38
N LEU A 10 -0.77 0.95 -5.65
CA LEU A 10 0.41 1.49 -6.34
C LEU A 10 0.37 3.02 -6.47
N LEU A 11 -0.80 3.58 -6.77
CA LEU A 11 -0.98 5.03 -6.86
C LEU A 11 -0.74 5.71 -5.50
N ILE A 12 -1.29 5.14 -4.43
CA ILE A 12 -1.08 5.65 -3.06
C ILE A 12 0.39 5.54 -2.66
N ALA A 13 1.04 4.40 -2.93
CA ALA A 13 2.43 4.19 -2.59
C ALA A 13 3.35 5.19 -3.32
N SER A 14 3.18 5.33 -4.64
CA SER A 14 3.96 6.28 -5.45
C SER A 14 3.70 7.75 -5.06
N GLY A 15 2.44 8.12 -4.83
CA GLY A 15 2.08 9.46 -4.37
C GLY A 15 2.67 9.79 -3.00
N SER A 16 2.65 8.84 -2.06
CA SER A 16 3.26 9.01 -0.75
C SER A 16 4.78 9.19 -0.84
N ILE A 17 5.48 8.42 -1.69
CA ILE A 17 6.94 8.59 -1.89
C ILE A 17 7.24 9.97 -2.47
N ALA A 18 6.45 10.45 -3.44
CA ALA A 18 6.61 11.77 -4.04
C ALA A 18 6.40 12.89 -3.01
N ILE A 19 5.38 12.78 -2.15
CA ILE A 19 5.12 13.75 -1.08
C ILE A 19 6.27 13.75 -0.06
N THR A 20 6.72 12.57 0.38
CA THR A 20 7.85 12.45 1.30
C THR A 20 9.10 13.08 0.69
N PHE A 21 9.39 12.84 -0.59
CA PHE A 21 10.49 13.50 -1.28
C PHE A 21 10.34 15.02 -1.29
N ALA A 22 9.18 15.53 -1.70
CA ALA A 22 8.91 16.97 -1.77
C ALA A 22 9.09 17.68 -0.41
N ILE A 23 8.69 17.04 0.69
CA ILE A 23 8.82 17.62 2.03
C ILE A 23 10.26 17.54 2.54
N THR A 24 10.98 16.47 2.21
CA THR A 24 12.28 16.17 2.83
C THR A 24 13.49 16.59 2.00
N HIS A 25 13.33 16.92 0.71
CA HIS A 25 14.45 17.20 -0.20
C HIS A 25 15.37 18.36 0.22
N SER A 26 14.88 19.29 1.04
CA SER A 26 15.63 20.43 1.56
C SER A 26 16.36 20.15 2.87
N LEU A 27 16.18 18.95 3.45
CA LEU A 27 16.85 18.55 4.69
C LEU A 27 18.31 18.15 4.44
N GLN A 28 19.10 18.14 5.51
CA GLN A 28 20.45 17.59 5.45
C GLN A 28 20.43 16.16 4.91
N PRO A 29 21.43 15.75 4.10
CA PRO A 29 21.41 14.47 3.40
C PRO A 29 21.14 13.26 4.30
N THR A 30 21.76 13.21 5.48
CA THR A 30 21.56 12.11 6.45
C THR A 30 20.12 12.04 6.95
N VAL A 31 19.51 13.19 7.23
CA VAL A 31 18.11 13.30 7.70
C VAL A 31 17.15 12.96 6.57
N PHE A 32 17.41 13.46 5.36
CA PHE A 32 16.66 13.13 4.15
C PHE A 32 16.63 11.61 3.94
N TRP A 33 17.78 10.95 3.87
CA TRP A 33 17.85 9.51 3.62
C TRP A 33 17.19 8.69 4.73
N THR A 34 17.35 9.10 6.00
CA THR A 34 16.70 8.42 7.13
C THR A 34 15.18 8.48 7.01
N LEU A 35 14.61 9.66 6.74
CA LEU A 35 13.17 9.83 6.60
C LEU A 35 12.63 9.19 5.32
N PHE A 36 13.37 9.29 4.22
CA PHE A 36 12.97 8.74 2.94
C PHE A 36 12.95 7.21 2.96
N ILE A 37 14.01 6.59 3.49
CA ILE A 37 14.09 5.11 3.64
C ILE A 37 13.07 4.65 4.67
N GLY A 38 13.00 5.30 5.85
CA GLY A 38 12.04 4.94 6.90
C GLY A 38 10.60 5.01 6.42
N GLY A 39 10.23 6.12 5.74
CA GLY A 39 8.91 6.29 5.13
C GLY A 39 8.62 5.23 4.06
N THR A 40 9.61 4.90 3.23
CA THR A 40 9.47 3.86 2.19
C THR A 40 9.22 2.48 2.79
N VAL A 41 9.96 2.10 3.85
CA VAL A 41 9.78 0.82 4.54
C VAL A 41 8.38 0.71 5.16
N LEU A 42 7.90 1.77 5.83
CA LEU A 42 6.55 1.81 6.39
C LEU A 42 5.48 1.67 5.30
N ASN A 43 5.68 2.33 4.17
CA ASN A 43 4.75 2.28 3.04
C ASN A 43 4.66 0.87 2.44
N ILE A 44 5.80 0.20 2.22
CA ILE A 44 5.85 -1.19 1.76
C ILE A 44 5.17 -2.12 2.79
N GLY A 45 5.43 -1.94 4.08
CA GLY A 45 4.78 -2.72 5.14
C GLY A 45 3.26 -2.57 5.13
N GLY A 46 2.76 -1.34 4.97
CA GLY A 46 1.33 -1.06 4.84
C GLY A 46 0.71 -1.72 3.61
N VAL A 47 1.37 -1.63 2.46
CA VAL A 47 0.93 -2.29 1.20
C VAL A 47 0.79 -3.80 1.37
N LEU A 48 1.75 -4.45 2.02
CA LEU A 48 1.72 -5.91 2.26
C LEU A 48 0.55 -6.30 3.18
N LEU A 49 0.32 -5.55 4.25
CA LEU A 49 -0.82 -5.75 5.16
C LEU A 49 -2.16 -5.60 4.43
N LEU A 50 -2.32 -4.53 3.65
CA LEU A 50 -3.50 -4.27 2.83
C LEU A 50 -3.76 -5.40 1.83
N ASN A 51 -2.73 -5.86 1.13
CA ASN A 51 -2.83 -6.97 0.18
C ASN A 51 -3.24 -8.29 0.88
N SER A 52 -2.70 -8.56 2.07
CA SER A 52 -3.07 -9.73 2.87
C SER A 52 -4.55 -9.69 3.28
N LYS A 53 -5.03 -8.56 3.81
CA LYS A 53 -6.44 -8.37 4.19
C LYS A 53 -7.37 -8.46 2.98
N PHE A 54 -7.00 -7.85 1.86
CA PHE A 54 -7.78 -7.92 0.63
C PHE A 54 -7.92 -9.35 0.12
N ARG A 55 -6.86 -10.17 0.14
CA ARG A 55 -6.94 -11.59 -0.21
C ARG A 55 -7.89 -12.37 0.71
N GLN A 56 -7.91 -12.06 2.00
CA GLN A 56 -8.85 -12.69 2.93
C GLN A 56 -10.31 -12.32 2.63
N LEU A 57 -10.57 -11.04 2.38
CA LEU A 57 -11.91 -10.56 1.98
C LEU A 57 -12.38 -11.23 0.69
N ASN A 58 -11.52 -11.32 -0.31
CA ASN A 58 -11.85 -11.95 -1.59
C ASN A 58 -12.21 -13.44 -1.43
N LYS A 59 -11.53 -14.16 -0.53
CA LYS A 59 -11.87 -15.56 -0.19
C LYS A 59 -13.22 -15.68 0.54
N ILE A 60 -13.54 -14.73 1.41
CA ILE A 60 -14.82 -14.70 2.13
C ILE A 60 -15.96 -14.42 1.14
N GLU A 61 -15.78 -13.45 0.25
CA GLU A 61 -16.77 -13.11 -0.79
C GLU A 61 -17.06 -14.32 -1.71
N GLU A 62 -16.03 -15.06 -2.12
CA GLU A 62 -16.21 -16.29 -2.91
C GLU A 62 -16.99 -17.36 -2.15
N LYS A 63 -16.75 -17.53 -0.84
CA LYS A 63 -17.52 -18.48 -0.01
C LYS A 63 -18.99 -18.07 0.09
N ILE A 64 -19.28 -16.81 0.36
CA ILE A 64 -20.64 -16.29 0.46
C ILE A 64 -21.39 -16.48 -0.88
N LYS A 65 -20.72 -16.19 -1.99
CA LYS A 65 -21.30 -16.35 -3.34
C LYS A 65 -21.63 -17.82 -3.68
N LYS A 66 -20.89 -18.79 -3.12
CA LYS A 66 -21.21 -20.22 -3.26
C LYS A 66 -22.42 -20.62 -2.42
N ILE A 67 -22.54 -20.10 -1.19
CA ILE A 67 -23.68 -20.37 -0.30
C ILE A 67 -24.98 -19.82 -0.92
N ASN A 68 -24.97 -18.59 -1.41
CA ASN A 68 -26.18 -17.97 -2.00
C ASN A 68 -26.59 -18.56 -3.37
N LYS A 69 -25.82 -19.50 -3.92
CA LYS A 69 -26.13 -20.20 -5.17
C LYS A 69 -26.61 -21.65 -4.94
N ALA A 70 -26.55 -22.15 -3.71
CA ALA A 70 -27.07 -23.44 -3.28
C ALA A 70 -28.46 -23.24 -2.64
#